data_AF-A0A8N1SBX9-F1
#
_entry.id   AF-A0A8N1SBX9-F1
#
_cell.length_a   1.000
_cell.length_b   1.000
_cell.length_c   1.000
_cell.angle_alpha   90.00
_cell.angle_beta   90.00
_cell.angle_gamma   90.00
#
_symmetry.space_group_name_H-M   'P 1'
#
loop_
_entity.id
_entity.type
_entity.pdbx_description
1 polymer ?
#
loop_
_entity_poly.entity_id
_entity_poly.type
_entity_poly.pdbx_seq_one_letter_code
_entity_poly.pdbx_strand_id
1 'polypeptide(L)'
;MKFAKNVFEAVVKRTIGMGTTTACYFASLYAEASMILAEKAAELGQRAFIGKVNMNTPRDDGYCESTEKSVKDTLAFIKSIERIGTLFRRFRWS
;
A
#
# COMPACT_ATOMS: atom_id res chain seq x y z
N MET A 1 3.67 6.90 -11.16
CA MET A 1 4.39 5.79 -10.49
C MET A 1 5.73 6.18 -9.85
N LYS A 2 6.63 6.93 -10.52
CA LYS A 2 7.93 7.34 -9.94
C LYS A 2 7.80 8.07 -8.58
N PHE A 3 6.83 8.99 -8.47
CA PHE A 3 6.56 9.72 -7.23
C PHE A 3 6.23 8.79 -6.05
N ALA A 4 5.26 7.88 -6.23
CA ALA A 4 4.86 6.92 -5.19
C ALA A 4 6.03 6.05 -4.71
N LYS A 5 6.87 5.56 -5.64
CA LYS A 5 8.07 4.78 -5.28
C LYS A 5 9.00 5.57 -4.35
N ASN A 6 9.35 6.79 -4.74
CA ASN A 6 10.26 7.64 -3.97
C ASN A 6 9.69 7.98 -2.59
N VAL A 7 8.42 8.38 -2.54
CA VAL A 7 7.77 8.80 -1.29
C VAL A 7 7.62 7.62 -0.34
N PHE A 8 7.09 6.49 -0.80
CA PHE A 8 6.86 5.33 0.06
C PHE A 8 8.15 4.67 0.52
N GLU A 9 9.20 4.65 -0.31
CA GLU A 9 10.52 4.20 0.13
C GLU A 9 11.08 5.10 1.25
N ALA A 10 10.99 6.42 1.08
CA ALA A 10 11.45 7.37 2.09
C ALA A 10 10.67 7.23 3.41
N VAL A 11 9.35 7.10 3.35
CA VAL A 11 8.49 6.90 4.54
C VAL A 11 8.85 5.62 5.28
N VAL A 12 8.93 4.48 4.58
CA VAL A 12 9.25 3.18 5.21
C VAL A 12 10.65 3.19 5.81
N LYS A 13 11.66 3.70 5.10
CA LYS A 13 13.03 3.85 5.64
C LYS A 13 13.04 4.73 6.89
N ARG A 14 12.31 5.84 6.88
CA ARG A 14 12.24 6.76 8.02
C ARG A 14 11.58 6.09 9.22
N THR A 15 10.44 5.43 9.06
CA THR A 15 9.72 4.80 10.18
C THR A 15 10.52 3.63 10.76
N ILE A 16 11.18 2.81 9.94
CA ILE A 16 12.12 1.79 10.42
C ILE A 16 13.26 2.43 11.21
N GLY A 17 13.87 3.50 10.69
CA GLY A 17 14.96 4.23 11.36
C GLY A 17 14.54 4.88 12.69
N MET A 18 13.24 5.07 12.91
CA MET A 18 12.66 5.54 14.17
C MET A 18 12.17 4.40 15.09
N GLY A 19 12.48 3.14 14.76
CA GLY A 19 12.13 1.98 15.57
C GLY A 19 10.74 1.40 15.33
N THR A 20 9.99 1.89 14.33
CA THR A 20 8.68 1.31 13.98
C THR A 20 8.88 -0.02 13.26
N THR A 21 8.71 -1.12 13.99
CA THR A 21 8.86 -2.48 13.44
C THR A 21 7.57 -3.04 12.81
N THR A 22 6.42 -2.50 13.19
CA THR A 22 5.11 -2.80 12.59
C THR A 22 4.33 -1.50 12.36
N ALA A 23 3.73 -1.31 11.18
CA ALA A 23 2.94 -0.11 10.85
C ALA A 23 1.57 -0.45 10.24
N CYS A 24 0.60 0.45 10.39
CA CYS A 24 -0.66 0.42 9.66
C CYS A 24 -0.72 1.68 8.78
N TYR A 25 -0.69 1.50 7.46
CA TYR A 25 -0.64 2.60 6.51
C TYR A 25 -1.97 2.76 5.77
N PHE A 26 -2.49 3.98 5.78
CA PHE A 26 -3.44 4.45 4.79
C PHE A 26 -2.64 4.97 3.58
N ALA A 27 -2.77 4.30 2.43
CA ALA A 27 -1.93 4.59 1.27
C ALA A 27 -2.53 5.68 0.38
N SER A 28 -3.16 5.31 -0.73
CA SER A 28 -3.73 6.25 -1.70
C SER A 28 -5.07 5.76 -2.22
N LEU A 29 -5.82 6.64 -2.87
CA LEU A 29 -7.03 6.30 -3.62
C LEU A 29 -6.71 5.29 -4.74
N TYR A 30 -5.52 5.38 -5.33
CA TYR A 30 -5.12 4.51 -6.44
C TYR A 30 -4.53 3.18 -5.95
N ALA A 31 -5.09 2.06 -6.43
CA ALA A 31 -4.67 0.72 -6.03
C ALA A 31 -3.19 0.44 -6.36
N GLU A 32 -2.73 0.83 -7.55
CA GLU A 32 -1.34 0.64 -7.99
C GLU A 32 -0.32 1.36 -7.10
N ALA A 33 -0.62 2.60 -6.69
CA ALA A 33 0.22 3.32 -5.76
C ALA A 33 0.25 2.61 -4.39
N SER A 34 -0.90 2.13 -3.93
CA SER A 34 -1.00 1.40 -2.65
C SER A 34 -0.22 0.08 -2.67
N MET A 35 -0.15 -0.61 -3.81
CA MET A 35 0.69 -1.81 -3.98
C MET A 35 2.18 -1.50 -3.86
N ILE A 36 2.64 -0.36 -4.40
CA ILE A 36 4.05 0.05 -4.27
C ILE A 36 4.46 0.20 -2.81
N LEU A 37 3.58 0.72 -1.94
CA LEU A 37 3.89 0.80 -0.51
C LEU A 37 4.05 -0.59 0.11
N ALA A 38 3.24 -1.57 -0.32
CA ALA A 38 3.35 -2.95 0.15
C ALA A 38 4.63 -3.63 -0.31
N GLU A 39 5.01 -3.44 -1.57
CA GLU A 39 6.30 -3.89 -2.09
C GLU A 39 7.44 -3.28 -1.28
N LYS A 40 7.42 -1.97 -1.02
CA LYS A 40 8.48 -1.31 -0.26
C LYS A 40 8.55 -1.74 1.21
N ALA A 41 7.42 -1.91 1.87
CA ALA A 41 7.38 -2.43 3.24
C ALA A 41 7.96 -3.86 3.31
N ALA A 42 7.60 -4.72 2.35
CA ALA A 42 8.12 -6.07 2.26
C ALA A 42 9.63 -6.10 1.95
N GLU A 43 10.07 -5.37 0.91
CA GLU A 43 11.48 -5.25 0.51
C GLU A 43 12.37 -4.78 1.65
N LEU A 44 11.90 -3.80 2.44
CA LEU A 44 12.64 -3.23 3.57
C LEU A 44 12.43 -3.99 4.89
N GLY A 45 11.64 -5.06 4.88
CA GLY A 45 11.44 -5.95 6.03
C GLY A 45 10.54 -5.42 7.14
N GLN A 46 9.76 -4.35 6.92
CA GLN A 46 8.79 -3.84 7.89
C GLN A 46 7.49 -4.65 7.80
N ARG A 47 6.98 -5.12 8.95
CA ARG A 47 5.63 -5.70 8.98
C ARG A 47 4.62 -4.57 8.80
N ALA A 48 3.68 -4.72 7.87
CA ALA A 48 2.71 -3.65 7.61
C ALA A 48 1.32 -4.19 7.29
N PHE A 49 0.30 -3.47 7.79
CA PHE A 49 -1.06 -3.51 7.28
C PHE A 49 -1.24 -2.32 6.34
N ILE A 50 -1.74 -2.53 5.13
CA ILE A 50 -1.80 -1.49 4.10
C ILE A 50 -3.20 -1.48 3.51
N GLY A 51 -3.85 -0.31 3.56
CA GLY A 51 -5.17 -0.08 3.00
C GLY A 51 -5.13 0.88 1.82
N LYS A 52 -5.83 0.51 0.73
CA LYS A 52 -6.28 1.48 -0.28
C LYS A 52 -7.26 2.44 0.39
N VAL A 53 -7.13 3.73 0.11
CA VAL A 53 -8.10 4.72 0.55
C VAL A 53 -9.34 4.64 -0.34
N ASN A 54 -10.52 4.78 0.24
CA ASN A 54 -11.79 4.84 -0.48
C ASN A 54 -12.48 6.17 -0.18
N MET A 55 -12.82 6.93 -1.23
CA MET A 55 -13.45 8.25 -1.12
C MET A 55 -14.48 8.43 -2.24
N ASN A 56 -15.76 8.38 -1.90
CA ASN A 56 -16.87 8.48 -2.85
C ASN A 56 -17.69 9.78 -2.77
N THR A 57 -17.25 10.72 -1.94
CA THR A 57 -17.82 12.07 -1.90
C THR A 57 -17.20 12.92 -3.02
N PRO A 58 -17.99 13.56 -3.90
CA PRO A 58 -17.48 14.44 -4.94
C PRO A 58 -16.60 15.57 -4.38
N ARG A 59 -15.58 15.95 -5.15
CA ARG A 59 -14.62 17.01 -4.80
C ARG A 59 -14.25 17.81 -6.04
N ASP A 60 -13.96 19.10 -5.86
CA ASP A 60 -13.61 20.02 -6.95
C ASP A 60 -12.27 19.66 -7.63
N ASP A 61 -11.38 18.98 -6.90
CA ASP A 61 -10.09 18.49 -7.41
C ASP A 61 -10.19 17.16 -8.19
N GLY A 62 -11.39 16.56 -8.25
CA GLY A 62 -11.62 15.27 -8.88
C GLY A 62 -10.98 14.08 -8.13
N TYR A 63 -10.48 14.28 -6.90
CA TYR A 63 -9.86 13.23 -6.10
C TYR A 63 -10.91 12.39 -5.34
N CYS A 64 -11.79 11.75 -6.10
CA CYS A 64 -12.82 10.84 -5.62
C CYS A 64 -13.01 9.66 -6.60
N GLU A 65 -13.72 8.63 -6.18
CA GLU A 65 -14.07 7.47 -6.99
C GLU A 65 -15.54 7.09 -6.81
N SER A 66 -16.12 6.37 -7.77
CA SER A 66 -17.47 5.82 -7.55
C SER A 66 -17.43 4.65 -6.56
N THR A 67 -18.56 4.36 -5.92
CA THR A 67 -18.68 3.23 -4.99
C THR A 67 -18.37 1.90 -5.69
N GLU A 68 -18.83 1.71 -6.93
CA GLU A 68 -18.61 0.50 -7.72
C GLU A 68 -17.13 0.31 -8.05
N LYS A 69 -16.45 1.39 -8.43
CA LYS A 69 -15.00 1.38 -8.68
C LYS A 69 -14.22 1.11 -7.39
N SER A 70 -14.59 1.77 -6.31
CA SER A 70 -14.03 1.57 -4.96
C SER A 70 -14.04 0.11 -4.56
N VAL A 71 -15.20 -0.56 -4.64
CA VAL A 71 -15.35 -1.98 -4.30
C VAL A 71 -14.50 -2.86 -5.21
N LYS A 72 -14.59 -2.65 -6.53
CA LYS A 72 -13.82 -3.44 -7.51
C LYS A 72 -12.32 -3.34 -7.28
N ASP A 73 -11.81 -2.13 -7.12
CA ASP A 73 -10.38 -1.85 -6.95
C ASP A 73 -9.89 -2.36 -5.59
N THR A 74 -10.69 -2.24 -4.53
CA THR A 74 -10.36 -2.79 -3.20
C THR A 74 -10.27 -4.32 -3.22
N LEU A 75 -11.20 -5.02 -3.89
CA LEU A 75 -11.13 -6.48 -4.03
C LEU A 75 -9.90 -6.94 -4.83
N ALA A 76 -9.56 -6.23 -5.90
CA ALA A 76 -8.34 -6.50 -6.66
C ALA A 76 -7.08 -6.23 -5.82
N PHE A 77 -7.08 -5.13 -5.06
CA PHE A 77 -5.99 -4.76 -4.16
C PHE A 77 -5.72 -5.82 -3.09
N ILE A 78 -6.77 -6.34 -2.43
CA ILE A 78 -6.65 -7.41 -1.42
C ILE A 78 -5.93 -8.64 -2.00
N LYS A 79 -6.34 -9.09 -3.19
CA LYS A 79 -5.71 -10.23 -3.88
C LYS A 79 -4.22 -9.99 -4.18
N SER A 80 -3.86 -8.75 -4.52
CA SER A 80 -2.46 -8.38 -4.75
C SER A 80 -1.64 -8.39 -3.45
N ILE A 81 -2.19 -7.88 -2.35
CA ILE A 81 -1.54 -7.89 -1.03
C ILE A 81 -1.31 -9.32 -0.53
N GLU A 82 -2.30 -10.21 -0.66
CA GLU A 82 -2.17 -11.63 -0.30
C GLU A 82 -1.05 -12.32 -1.09
N ARG A 83 -0.92 -12.00 -2.38
CA ARG A 83 0.14 -12.51 -3.23
C ARG A 83 1.53 -12.04 -2.77
N ILE A 84 1.68 -10.74 -2.48
CA ILE A 84 2.93 -10.17 -1.95
C ILE A 84 3.32 -10.84 -0.63
N GLY A 85 2.36 -10.97 0.31
CA GLY A 85 2.60 -11.61 1.60
C GLY A 85 3.02 -13.07 1.48
N THR A 86 2.42 -13.82 0.55
CA THR A 86 2.76 -15.22 0.29
C THR A 86 4.18 -15.37 -0.28
N LEU A 87 4.54 -14.52 -1.25
CA LEU A 87 5.88 -14.52 -1.86
C LEU A 87 6.95 -14.25 -0.80
N PHE A 88 6.76 -13.23 0.03
CA PHE A 88 7.77 -12.85 1.02
C PHE A 88 7.93 -13.88 2.14
N ARG A 89 6.84 -14.56 2.55
CA ARG A 89 6.92 -15.67 3.50
C ARG A 89 7.75 -16.83 2.96
N ARG A 90 7.84 -17.03 1.63
CA ARG A 90 8.58 -18.15 1.03
C ARG A 90 10.09 -17.91 0.98
N PHE A 91 10.53 -16.66 0.82
CA PHE A 91 11.95 -16.29 0.72
C PHE A 91 12.68 -16.20 2.07
N ARG A 92 11.96 -16.05 3.19
CA ARG A 92 12.59 -15.84 4.51
C ARG A 92 12.92 -17.14 5.27
N TRP A 93 12.57 -18.30 4.72
CA TRP A 93 12.72 -19.62 5.35
C TRP A 93 13.36 -20.66 4.41
N SER A 94 14.15 -20.20 3.45
CA SER A 94 14.89 -21.01 2.46
C SER A 94 16.37 -20.70 2.51
#